data_AF-A0A966MP84-F1
#
_entry.id   AF-A0A966MP84-F1
#
_cell.length_a   1.000
_cell.length_b   1.000
_cell.length_c   1.000
_cell.angle_alpha   90.00
_cell.angle_beta   90.00
_cell.angle_gamma   90.00
#
_symmetry.space_group_name_H-M   'P 1'
#
loop_
_entity.id
_entity.type
_entity.pdbx_description
1 polymer ?
#
loop_
_entity_poly.entity_id
_entity_poly.type
_entity_poly.pdbx_seq_one_letter_code
_entity_poly.pdbx_strand_id
1 'polypeptide(L)'
;MNALSRSRGMAMITALLIVALIATLAATTLWQQWKSLEVESAERQRQQSQWLLGGALDWARLVLREDARSGNLDHLAEPWALPLQEARLSSFLASSSDGVSEEERGMAERVFLSG
;
A
#
# COMPACT_ATOMS: atom_id res chain seq x y z
N MET A 1 56.55 39.01 -3.78
CA MET A 1 55.48 38.47 -2.90
C MET A 1 54.17 38.47 -3.67
N ASN A 2 53.78 37.39 -4.38
CA ASN A 2 52.51 37.34 -5.16
C ASN A 2 51.95 35.89 -5.30
N ALA A 3 52.03 35.07 -4.25
CA ALA A 3 51.55 33.67 -4.28
C ALA A 3 50.16 33.46 -3.66
N LEU A 4 49.55 34.49 -3.06
CA LEU A 4 48.32 34.36 -2.25
C LEU A 4 47.01 34.56 -3.03
N SER A 5 47.04 35.18 -4.21
CA SER A 5 45.82 35.41 -5.02
C SER A 5 45.44 34.18 -5.87
N ARG A 6 46.43 33.47 -6.39
CA ARG A 6 46.23 32.30 -7.28
C ARG A 6 45.71 31.07 -6.53
N SER A 7 46.09 30.93 -5.26
CA SER A 7 45.65 29.85 -4.36
C SER A 7 44.19 30.00 -3.91
N ARG A 8 43.69 31.23 -3.74
CA ARG A 8 42.26 31.49 -3.44
C ARG A 8 41.33 31.13 -4.60
N GLY A 9 41.74 31.38 -5.85
CA GLY A 9 40.97 31.00 -7.03
C GLY A 9 40.84 29.48 -7.18
N MET A 10 41.95 28.75 -7.01
CA MET A 10 41.95 27.28 -7.07
C MET A 10 41.08 26.65 -5.98
N ALA A 11 41.16 27.14 -4.73
CA ALA A 11 40.35 26.64 -3.62
C ALA A 11 38.84 26.80 -3.88
N MET A 12 38.43 27.93 -4.46
CA MET A 12 37.03 28.20 -4.79
C MET A 12 36.51 27.26 -5.88
N ILE A 13 37.32 27.00 -6.92
CA ILE A 13 36.97 26.06 -7.99
C ILE A 13 36.85 24.63 -7.44
N THR A 14 37.80 24.18 -6.61
CA THR A 14 37.73 22.83 -6.00
C THR A 14 36.52 22.70 -5.09
N ALA A 15 36.17 23.74 -4.33
CA ALA A 15 34.98 23.73 -3.48
C ALA A 15 33.69 23.60 -4.30
N LEU A 16 33.57 24.37 -5.39
CA LEU A 16 32.41 24.30 -6.29
C LEU A 16 32.29 22.93 -6.96
N LEU A 17 33.40 22.31 -7.36
CA LEU A 17 33.39 20.96 -7.93
C LEU A 17 32.90 19.91 -6.93
N ILE A 18 33.36 19.98 -5.68
CA ILE A 18 32.91 19.07 -4.62
C ILE A 18 31.42 19.26 -4.35
N VAL A 19 30.95 20.51 -4.24
CA VAL A 19 29.52 20.81 -4.04
C VAL A 19 28.68 20.31 -5.20
N ALA A 20 29.12 20.53 -6.44
CA ALA A 20 28.42 20.04 -7.62
C ALA A 20 28.34 18.50 -7.63
N LEU A 21 29.42 17.81 -7.24
CA LEU A 21 29.44 16.36 -7.13
C LEU A 21 28.46 15.86 -6.06
N ILE A 22 28.49 16.45 -4.87
CA ILE A 22 27.59 16.10 -3.76
C ILE A 22 26.13 16.36 -4.16
N ALA A 23 25.84 17.50 -4.78
CA ALA A 23 24.50 17.84 -5.26
C ALA A 23 24.00 16.83 -6.30
N THR A 24 24.86 16.40 -7.23
CA THR A 24 24.52 15.39 -8.23
C THR A 24 24.20 14.05 -7.57
N LEU A 25 25.05 13.61 -6.63
CA LEU A 25 24.82 12.37 -5.87
C LEU A 25 23.50 12.45 -5.08
N ALA A 26 23.26 13.56 -4.37
CA ALA A 26 22.02 13.76 -3.62
C ALA A 26 20.77 13.77 -4.52
N ALA A 27 20.83 14.35 -5.71
CA ALA A 27 19.73 14.33 -6.66
C ALA A 27 19.42 12.90 -7.14
N THR A 28 20.47 12.10 -7.41
CA THR A 28 20.28 10.70 -7.83
C THR A 28 19.69 9.83 -6.72
N THR A 29 20.12 10.00 -5.47
CA THR A 29 19.57 9.23 -4.35
C THR A 29 18.12 9.59 -4.08
N LEU A 30 17.74 10.87 -4.17
CA LEU A 30 16.36 11.29 -3.98
C LEU A 30 15.41 10.64 -5.00
N TRP A 31 15.83 10.57 -6.27
CA TRP A 31 15.06 9.85 -7.29
C TRP A 31 14.95 8.36 -6.96
N GLN A 32 16.05 7.71 -6.58
CA GLN A 32 16.03 6.30 -6.19
C GLN A 32 15.09 6.03 -5.01
N GLN A 33 15.07 6.92 -4.02
CA GLN A 33 14.15 6.84 -2.87
C GLN A 33 12.68 6.91 -3.29
N TRP A 34 12.34 7.83 -4.20
CA TRP A 34 10.97 7.91 -4.74
C TRP A 34 10.58 6.64 -5.48
N LYS A 35 11.49 6.08 -6.30
CA LYS A 35 11.24 4.83 -7.02
C LYS A 35 11.07 3.63 -6.08
N SER A 36 11.84 3.54 -4.99
CA SER A 36 11.69 2.44 -4.04
C SER A 36 10.37 2.50 -3.28
N LEU A 37 9.93 3.70 -2.88
CA LEU A 37 8.65 3.89 -2.20
C LEU A 37 7.46 3.51 -3.09
N GLU A 38 7.52 3.84 -4.39
CA GLU A 38 6.50 3.47 -5.36
C GLU A 38 6.39 1.94 -5.56
N VAL A 39 7.53 1.23 -5.56
CA VAL A 39 7.54 -0.23 -5.65
C VAL A 39 6.96 -0.86 -4.38
N GLU A 40 7.37 -0.37 -3.21
CA GLU A 40 6.91 -0.91 -1.93
C GLU A 40 5.40 -0.70 -1.72
N SER A 41 4.85 0.44 -2.17
CA SER A 41 3.41 0.68 -2.11
C SER A 41 2.62 -0.27 -3.01
N ALA A 42 3.12 -0.55 -4.23
CA ALA A 42 2.52 -1.52 -5.14
C ALA A 42 2.57 -2.95 -4.58
N GLU A 43 3.66 -3.32 -3.92
CA GLU A 43 3.79 -4.62 -3.25
C GLU A 43 2.83 -4.75 -2.06
N ARG A 44 2.74 -3.73 -1.20
CA ARG A 44 1.76 -3.71 -0.10
C ARG A 44 0.33 -3.83 -0.61
N GLN A 45 -0.02 -3.12 -1.68
CA GLN A 45 -1.36 -3.20 -2.27
C GLN A 45 -1.68 -4.60 -2.82
N ARG A 46 -0.70 -5.26 -3.46
CA ARG A 46 -0.84 -6.65 -3.92
C ARG A 46 -1.02 -7.62 -2.76
N GLN A 47 -0.25 -7.45 -1.69
CA GLN A 47 -0.38 -8.30 -0.51
C GLN A 47 -1.76 -8.10 0.14
N GLN A 48 -2.21 -6.86 0.29
CA GLN A 48 -3.54 -6.52 0.82
C GLN A 48 -4.68 -7.13 -0.02
N SER A 49 -4.58 -7.10 -1.36
CA SER A 49 -5.59 -7.70 -2.22
C SER A 49 -5.65 -9.22 -2.09
N GLN A 50 -4.50 -9.89 -1.96
CA GLN A 50 -4.46 -11.33 -1.72
C GLN A 50 -5.07 -11.71 -0.37
N TRP A 51 -4.79 -10.94 0.69
CA TRP A 51 -5.43 -11.12 2.00
C TRP A 51 -6.95 -10.97 1.92
N LEU A 52 -7.43 -9.94 1.22
CA LEU A 52 -8.85 -9.68 1.03
C LEU A 52 -9.54 -10.82 0.25
N LEU A 53 -8.94 -11.26 -0.86
CA LEU A 53 -9.48 -12.36 -1.68
C LEU A 53 -9.50 -13.68 -0.91
N GLY A 54 -8.43 -13.97 -0.15
CA GLY A 54 -8.36 -15.14 0.72
C GLY A 54 -9.49 -15.13 1.75
N GLY A 55 -9.67 -14.01 2.45
CA GLY A 55 -10.76 -13.84 3.41
C GLY A 55 -12.15 -14.02 2.80
N ALA A 56 -12.42 -13.40 1.66
CA ALA A 56 -13.70 -13.54 0.96
C ALA A 56 -13.99 -14.99 0.56
N LEU A 57 -12.96 -15.71 0.10
CA LEU A 57 -13.09 -17.10 -0.32
C LEU A 57 -13.29 -18.04 0.88
N ASP A 58 -12.63 -17.78 2.00
CA ASP A 58 -12.84 -18.54 3.23
C ASP A 58 -14.24 -18.31 3.83
N TRP A 59 -14.77 -17.09 3.74
CA TRP A 59 -16.17 -16.80 4.07
C TRP A 59 -17.15 -17.58 3.18
N ALA A 60 -16.92 -17.59 1.86
CA ALA A 60 -17.77 -18.36 0.95
C ALA A 60 -17.76 -19.87 1.30
N ARG A 61 -16.58 -20.42 1.60
CA ARG A 61 -16.45 -21.81 2.05
C ARG A 61 -17.18 -22.07 3.36
N LEU A 62 -17.13 -21.12 4.31
CA LEU A 62 -17.83 -21.24 5.58
C LEU A 62 -19.35 -21.32 5.36
N VAL A 63 -19.90 -20.43 4.53
CA VAL A 63 -21.34 -20.42 4.19
C VAL A 63 -21.75 -21.75 3.58
N LEU A 64 -21.00 -22.25 2.59
CA LEU A 64 -21.31 -23.53 1.94
C LEU A 64 -21.14 -24.74 2.87
N ARG A 65 -20.19 -24.69 3.81
CA ARG A 65 -20.02 -25.76 4.82
C ARG A 65 -21.15 -25.78 5.84
N GLU A 66 -21.67 -24.62 6.20
CA GLU A 66 -22.82 -24.52 7.09
C GLU A 66 -24.09 -24.99 6.39
N ASP A 67 -24.26 -24.62 5.12
CA ASP A 67 -25.34 -25.11 4.26
C ASP A 67 -25.38 -26.64 4.20
N ALA A 68 -24.24 -27.26 3.88
CA ALA A 68 -24.08 -28.73 3.86
C ALA A 68 -24.32 -29.41 5.22
N ARG A 69 -24.23 -28.67 6.34
CA ARG A 69 -24.56 -29.18 7.68
C ARG A 69 -26.05 -29.03 7.99
N SER A 70 -26.69 -28.00 7.45
CA SER A 70 -28.09 -27.64 7.72
C SER A 70 -29.12 -28.49 6.95
N GLY A 71 -28.73 -29.09 5.83
CA GLY A 71 -29.61 -29.94 5.03
C GLY A 71 -28.92 -30.50 3.79
N ASN A 72 -29.63 -31.35 3.05
CA ASN A 72 -29.14 -32.02 1.84
C ASN A 72 -30.01 -31.67 0.61
N LEU A 73 -30.79 -30.59 0.71
CA LEU A 73 -31.81 -30.17 -0.27
C LEU A 73 -31.46 -28.77 -0.80
N ASP A 74 -30.63 -28.72 -1.83
CA ASP A 74 -30.19 -27.45 -2.44
C ASP A 74 -31.36 -26.67 -3.07
N HIS A 75 -31.55 -25.41 -2.69
CA HIS A 75 -32.57 -24.55 -3.26
C HIS A 75 -32.25 -23.04 -3.19
N LEU A 76 -32.82 -22.24 -4.10
CA LEU A 76 -32.54 -20.79 -4.23
C LEU A 76 -32.99 -19.91 -3.04
N ALA A 77 -33.63 -20.48 -2.02
CA ALA A 77 -33.92 -19.79 -0.77
C ALA A 77 -32.80 -19.95 0.28
N GLU A 78 -31.70 -20.60 -0.06
CA GLU A 78 -30.54 -20.78 0.82
C GLU A 78 -29.69 -19.51 0.94
N PRO A 79 -28.93 -19.34 2.04
CA PRO A 79 -28.13 -18.14 2.30
C PRO A 79 -27.11 -17.81 1.20
N TRP A 80 -26.61 -18.81 0.47
CA TRP A 80 -25.68 -18.60 -0.64
C TRP A 80 -26.34 -17.99 -1.89
N ALA A 81 -27.66 -18.14 -2.04
CA ALA A 81 -28.43 -17.66 -3.18
C ALA A 81 -28.98 -16.23 -2.98
N LEU A 82 -28.91 -15.70 -1.75
CA LEU A 82 -29.30 -14.33 -1.47
C LEU A 82 -28.27 -13.35 -2.07
N PRO A 83 -28.73 -12.25 -2.70
CA PRO A 83 -27.83 -11.23 -3.18
C PRO A 83 -27.05 -10.65 -2.00
N LEU A 84 -25.72 -10.69 -2.12
CA LEU A 84 -24.82 -10.09 -1.15
C LEU A 84 -25.12 -8.59 -1.09
N GLN A 85 -25.51 -8.09 0.09
CA GLN A 85 -25.58 -6.65 0.31
C GLN A 85 -24.17 -6.05 0.14
N GLU A 86 -24.10 -4.79 -0.32
CA GLU A 86 -22.83 -4.08 -0.48
C GLU A 86 -22.03 -4.12 0.82
N ALA A 87 -21.04 -5.02 0.88
CA ALA A 87 -20.12 -5.08 1.99
C ALA A 87 -19.11 -3.95 1.82
N ARG A 88 -19.20 -2.93 2.69
CA ARG A 88 -18.18 -1.89 2.74
C ARG A 88 -16.85 -2.55 3.10
N LEU A 89 -15.81 -2.31 2.28
CA LEU A 89 -14.46 -2.82 2.55
C LEU A 89 -13.96 -2.43 3.96
N SER A 90 -14.40 -1.27 4.46
CA SER A 90 -14.15 -0.79 5.81
C SER A 90 -14.77 -1.64 6.91
N SER A 91 -15.95 -2.26 6.72
CA SER A 91 -16.56 -3.13 7.74
C SER A 91 -15.87 -4.49 7.82
N PHE A 92 -15.31 -4.98 6.70
CA PHE A 92 -14.48 -6.19 6.67
C PHE A 92 -13.11 -5.95 7.30
N LEU A 93 -12.46 -4.81 7.00
CA LEU A 93 -11.19 -4.44 7.63
C LEU A 93 -11.36 -4.12 9.13
N ALA A 94 -12.48 -3.52 9.55
CA ALA A 94 -12.76 -3.26 10.96
C ALA A 94 -13.05 -4.53 11.77
N SER A 95 -13.62 -5.57 11.14
CA SER A 95 -13.85 -6.86 11.80
C SER A 95 -12.57 -7.71 11.91
N SER A 96 -11.55 -7.43 11.08
CA SER A 96 -10.22 -8.05 11.15
C SER A 96 -9.12 -7.15 11.76
N SER A 97 -9.42 -5.91 12.16
CA SER A 97 -8.40 -4.96 12.65
C SER A 97 -8.18 -5.09 14.15
N ASP A 98 -7.17 -5.87 14.54
CA ASP A 98 -6.53 -5.76 15.86
C ASP A 98 -5.24 -4.90 15.78
N GLY A 99 -5.09 -4.03 14.76
CA GLY A 99 -3.86 -3.24 14.60
C GLY A 99 -3.78 -2.25 13.42
N VAL A 100 -4.86 -1.54 13.07
CA VAL A 100 -4.84 -0.51 12.00
C VAL A 100 -4.90 0.89 12.63
N SER A 101 -4.00 1.77 12.20
CA SER A 101 -3.92 3.16 12.70
C SER A 101 -5.14 4.00 12.29
N GLU A 102 -5.56 4.94 13.16
CA GLU A 102 -6.78 5.76 12.98
C GLU A 102 -6.81 6.58 11.67
N GLU A 103 -5.64 6.92 11.10
CA GLU A 103 -5.55 7.64 9.83
C GLU A 103 -6.00 6.79 8.62
N GLU A 104 -5.75 5.48 8.63
CA GLU A 104 -6.14 4.57 7.55
C GLU A 104 -7.64 4.24 7.60
N ARG A 105 -8.26 4.25 8.80
CA ARG A 105 -9.70 4.04 9.00
C ARG A 105 -10.54 5.13 8.31
N GLY A 106 -10.12 6.39 8.42
CA GLY A 106 -10.83 7.53 7.80
C GLY A 106 -10.77 7.55 6.26
N MET A 107 -9.80 6.88 5.65
CA MET A 107 -9.68 6.73 4.21
C MET A 107 -10.56 5.58 3.69
N ALA A 108 -10.58 4.45 4.40
CA ALA A 108 -11.38 3.28 4.04
C ALA A 108 -12.90 3.55 4.08
N GLU A 109 -13.36 4.51 4.89
CA GLU A 109 -14.77 4.87 4.99
C GLU A 109 -15.32 5.61 3.75
N ARG A 110 -14.43 6.19 2.93
CA ARG A 110 -14.82 7.03 1.77
C ARG A 110 -14.69 6.34 0.42
N VAL A 111 -14.16 5.11 0.38
CA VAL A 111 -13.94 4.36 -0.84
C VAL A 111 -14.95 3.21 -0.91
N PHE A 112 -15.96 3.39 -1.77
CA PHE A 112 -16.90 2.34 -2.12
C PHE A 112 -16.27 1.40 -3.17
N LEU A 113 -16.65 0.11 -3.14
CA LEU A 113 -16.11 -0.89 -4.07
C LEU A 113 -16.74 -0.79 -5.47
N SER A 114 -17.80 0.00 -5.60
CA SER A 114 -18.34 0.54 -6.84
C SER A 114 -18.06 2.03 -6.89
N GLY A 115 -17.66 2.52 -8.06
CA GLY A 115 -17.67 3.96 -8.34
C GLY A 115 -19.09 4.53 -8.26
#